data_AF-A0A947G343-F1
#
_entry.id   AF-A0A947G343-F1
#
_cell.length_a   1.000
_cell.length_b   1.000
_cell.length_c   1.000
_cell.angle_alpha   90.00
_cell.angle_beta   90.00
_cell.angle_gamma   90.00
#
_symmetry.space_group_name_H-M   'P 1'
#
loop_
_entity.id
_entity.type
_entity.pdbx_description
1 polymer ?
#
loop_
_entity_poly.entity_id
_entity_poly.type
_entity_poly.pdbx_seq_one_letter_code
_entity_poly.pdbx_strand_id
1 'polypeptide(L)'
;MTLFACGLVLAGLLLTVVAQLDRTEEPTPPPTPDVTELLAPTPLTPEDRRAGRRFDQTRFDLPAEGWIQISGPTGELAQQYRFDRLDPDPPSHGAGWLHMTRPELEVYLETGRVVTLRGASAFGYAPNQAVESGTLTGDVEIRLYEETAGARLDPDVDEPSLVVRTPEASFDNILGEVRCDGAIAMESPHGEFVGRQLKLLLNDQEDVIELLRLEQIDFIRLAAAPVSEPEPARDATPAVNATSARGSSPPPRA
;
A
#
# COMPACT_ATOMS: atom_id res chain seq x y z
N MET A 1 -4.54 -32.70 24.86
CA MET A 1 -4.60 -33.12 23.45
C MET A 1 -5.54 -32.22 22.63
N THR A 2 -5.51 -30.91 22.89
CA THR A 2 -6.46 -29.90 22.36
C THR A 2 -5.76 -28.72 21.66
N LEU A 3 -4.44 -28.58 21.83
CA LEU A 3 -3.64 -27.52 21.19
C LEU A 3 -3.34 -27.78 19.71
N PHE A 4 -3.31 -29.05 19.26
CA PHE A 4 -3.09 -29.39 17.85
C PHE A 4 -4.33 -29.19 16.96
N ALA A 5 -5.53 -29.22 17.54
CA ALA A 5 -6.77 -29.04 16.77
C ALA A 5 -6.99 -27.58 16.35
N CYS A 6 -6.47 -26.61 17.11
CA CYS A 6 -6.66 -25.19 16.84
C CYS A 6 -5.73 -24.67 15.72
N GLY A 7 -4.47 -25.15 15.68
CA GLY A 7 -3.52 -24.79 14.62
C GLY A 7 -3.91 -25.32 13.24
N LEU A 8 -4.53 -26.50 13.17
CA LEU A 8 -5.00 -27.09 11.91
C LEU A 8 -6.22 -26.36 11.33
N VAL A 9 -7.08 -25.82 12.19
CA VAL A 9 -8.23 -25.00 11.78
C VAL A 9 -7.76 -23.63 11.28
N LEU A 10 -6.78 -23.01 11.95
CA LEU A 10 -6.22 -21.73 11.53
C LEU A 10 -5.49 -21.84 10.18
N ALA A 11 -4.66 -22.87 10.01
CA ALA A 11 -3.97 -23.15 8.75
C ALA A 11 -4.93 -23.51 7.61
N GLY A 12 -5.99 -24.26 7.91
CA GLY A 12 -7.06 -24.57 6.96
C GLY A 12 -7.82 -23.33 6.51
N LEU A 13 -8.14 -22.42 7.43
CA LEU A 13 -8.80 -21.15 7.11
C LEU A 13 -7.91 -20.29 6.20
N LEU A 14 -6.61 -20.20 6.51
CA LEU A 14 -5.63 -19.42 5.75
C LEU A 14 -5.44 -19.96 4.34
N LEU A 15 -5.37 -21.28 4.16
CA LEU A 15 -5.30 -21.93 2.83
C LEU A 15 -6.58 -21.75 2.02
N THR A 16 -7.73 -21.66 2.68
CA THR A 16 -9.03 -21.46 1.98
C THR A 16 -9.17 -20.01 1.49
N VAL A 17 -8.61 -19.04 2.22
CA VAL A 17 -8.51 -17.63 1.78
C VAL A 17 -7.60 -17.51 0.56
N VAL A 18 -6.43 -18.15 0.58
CA VAL A 18 -5.49 -18.16 -0.56
C VAL A 18 -6.10 -18.80 -1.80
N ALA A 19 -6.82 -19.91 -1.67
CA ALA A 19 -7.42 -20.62 -2.81
C ALA A 19 -8.63 -19.90 -3.46
N GLN A 20 -9.24 -18.93 -2.78
CA GLN A 20 -10.31 -18.10 -3.34
C GLN A 20 -9.76 -16.89 -4.12
N LEU A 21 -8.56 -16.41 -3.79
CA LEU A 21 -7.87 -15.33 -4.53
C LEU A 21 -7.37 -15.79 -5.91
N ASP A 22 -7.13 -17.09 -6.10
CA ASP A 22 -6.60 -17.69 -7.33
C ASP A 22 -7.67 -17.93 -8.42
N ARG A 23 -8.90 -17.45 -8.21
CA ARG A 23 -10.01 -17.59 -9.17
C ARG A 23 -10.54 -16.25 -9.62
N THR A 24 -9.84 -15.60 -10.56
CA THR A 24 -10.53 -14.63 -11.42
C THR A 24 -9.93 -14.53 -12.81
N GLU A 25 -10.84 -14.39 -13.77
CA GLU A 25 -10.71 -14.56 -15.21
C GLU A 25 -9.81 -13.52 -15.90
N GLU A 26 -9.24 -13.91 -17.05
CA GLU A 26 -8.41 -13.06 -17.92
C GLU A 26 -9.11 -11.72 -18.28
N PRO A 27 -8.52 -10.56 -17.94
CA PRO A 27 -9.10 -9.27 -18.31
C PRO A 27 -8.93 -8.99 -19.80
N THR A 28 -10.04 -8.61 -20.45
CA THR A 28 -10.01 -8.06 -21.81
C THR A 28 -9.36 -6.66 -21.80
N PRO A 29 -8.47 -6.30 -22.75
CA PRO A 29 -7.75 -5.03 -22.71
C PRO A 29 -8.70 -3.82 -22.84
N PRO A 30 -8.47 -2.72 -22.08
CA PRO A 30 -9.23 -1.50 -22.22
C PRO A 30 -8.87 -0.73 -23.51
N PRO A 31 -9.78 0.10 -24.04
CA PRO A 31 -9.53 0.94 -25.21
C PRO A 31 -8.54 2.07 -24.90
N THR A 32 -7.58 2.27 -25.81
CA THR A 32 -6.51 3.27 -25.73
C THR A 32 -7.08 4.71 -25.75
N PRO A 33 -6.72 5.59 -24.81
CA PRO A 33 -7.13 6.99 -24.85
C PRO A 33 -6.38 7.79 -25.93
N ASP A 34 -7.05 8.82 -26.46
CA ASP A 34 -6.59 9.69 -27.53
C ASP A 34 -5.39 10.56 -27.10
N VAL A 35 -4.28 10.45 -27.83
CA VAL A 35 -3.01 11.11 -27.50
C VAL A 35 -3.12 12.60 -27.85
N THR A 36 -3.13 13.47 -26.83
CA THR A 36 -2.97 14.92 -27.05
C THR A 36 -1.50 15.23 -27.32
N GLU A 37 -1.21 15.76 -28.50
CA GLU A 37 0.13 16.14 -28.94
C GLU A 37 0.67 17.27 -28.04
N LEU A 38 1.70 16.98 -27.25
CA LEU A 38 2.40 17.96 -26.44
C LEU A 38 3.19 18.90 -27.37
N LEU A 39 2.98 20.20 -27.20
CA LEU A 39 3.73 21.25 -27.91
C LEU A 39 5.24 21.01 -27.75
N ALA A 40 5.95 20.89 -28.87
CA ALA A 40 7.39 20.67 -28.86
C ALA A 40 8.11 21.83 -28.13
N PRO A 41 9.16 21.55 -27.33
CA PRO A 41 9.91 22.58 -26.63
C PRO A 41 10.51 23.56 -27.65
N THR A 42 10.21 24.84 -27.46
CA THR A 42 10.74 25.90 -28.33
C THR A 42 12.24 26.08 -28.06
N PRO A 43 13.09 26.20 -29.09
CA PRO A 43 14.52 26.40 -28.89
C PRO A 43 14.80 27.69 -28.10
N LEU A 44 15.71 27.60 -27.13
CA LEU A 44 16.11 28.73 -26.28
C LEU A 44 16.49 29.96 -27.12
N THR A 45 15.89 31.10 -26.80
CA THR A 45 16.21 32.35 -27.49
C THR A 45 17.61 32.86 -27.10
N PRO A 46 18.26 33.71 -27.92
CA PRO A 46 19.54 34.31 -27.58
C PRO A 46 19.50 35.22 -26.33
N GLU A 47 18.33 35.73 -25.95
CA GLU A 47 18.13 36.48 -24.69
C GLU A 47 18.13 35.53 -23.49
N ASP A 48 17.41 34.41 -23.57
CA ASP A 48 17.41 33.37 -22.51
C ASP A 48 18.82 32.81 -22.28
N ARG A 49 19.60 32.68 -23.35
CA ARG A 49 20.99 32.22 -23.31
C ARG A 49 21.94 33.20 -22.60
N ARG A 50 21.62 34.51 -22.63
CA ARG A 50 22.39 35.56 -21.93
C ARG A 50 21.88 35.78 -20.50
N ALA A 51 20.61 35.54 -20.26
CA ALA A 51 19.98 35.56 -18.94
C ALA A 51 20.30 34.31 -18.10
N GLY A 52 20.92 33.29 -18.71
CA GLY A 52 21.41 32.09 -18.04
C GLY A 52 22.39 32.44 -16.91
N ARG A 53 21.87 32.57 -15.70
CA ARG A 53 22.67 32.37 -14.49
C ARG A 53 23.30 31.00 -14.63
N ARG A 54 24.61 30.89 -14.36
CA ARG A 54 25.19 29.57 -14.10
C ARG A 54 24.31 28.91 -13.05
N PHE A 55 23.66 27.82 -13.43
CA PHE A 55 22.98 26.96 -12.47
C PHE A 55 24.03 26.54 -11.46
N ASP A 56 23.96 27.13 -10.27
CA ASP A 56 24.70 26.63 -9.13
C ASP A 56 23.97 25.36 -8.72
N GLN A 57 24.53 24.20 -9.08
CA GLN A 57 23.91 22.87 -8.90
C GLN A 57 23.73 22.49 -7.42
N THR A 58 24.01 23.41 -6.50
CA THR A 58 24.24 23.15 -5.09
C THR A 58 22.96 23.22 -4.26
N ARG A 59 21.83 23.70 -4.81
CA ARG A 59 20.55 23.75 -4.07
C ARG A 59 19.35 24.04 -4.97
N PHE A 60 18.30 23.24 -4.85
CA PHE A 60 17.01 23.53 -5.48
C PHE A 60 16.07 24.15 -4.43
N ASP A 61 15.96 25.48 -4.43
CA ASP A 61 14.90 26.20 -3.70
C ASP A 61 13.74 26.44 -4.69
N LEU A 62 12.71 25.59 -4.63
CA LEU A 62 11.54 25.68 -5.50
C LEU A 62 10.45 26.55 -4.83
N PRO A 63 9.81 27.49 -5.57
CA PRO A 63 8.81 28.40 -5.01
C PRO A 63 7.49 27.73 -4.60
N ALA A 64 7.31 26.46 -4.99
CA ALA A 64 6.28 25.53 -4.53
C ALA A 64 6.88 24.11 -4.60
N GLU A 65 6.39 23.22 -3.72
CA GLU A 65 6.73 21.79 -3.57
C GLU A 65 7.38 21.18 -4.82
N GLY A 66 8.65 20.79 -4.68
CA GLY A 66 9.36 20.09 -5.74
C GLY A 66 8.98 18.64 -5.77
N TRP A 67 8.98 18.04 -6.97
CA TRP A 67 8.78 16.61 -7.13
C TRP A 67 9.77 16.04 -8.14
N ILE A 68 10.14 14.78 -7.92
CA ILE A 68 10.91 13.98 -8.86
C ILE A 68 10.13 12.69 -9.08
N GLN A 69 10.06 12.27 -10.33
CA GLN A 69 9.40 11.04 -10.75
C GLN A 69 10.40 10.17 -11.50
N ILE A 70 10.38 8.88 -11.20
CA ILE A 70 11.27 7.88 -11.74
C ILE A 70 10.43 6.79 -12.37
N SER A 71 10.67 6.55 -13.65
CA SER A 71 10.09 5.43 -14.36
C SER A 71 10.93 4.17 -14.20
N GLY A 72 10.27 3.04 -14.06
CA GLY A 72 10.90 1.73 -14.13
C GLY A 72 11.31 1.36 -15.56
N PRO A 73 11.89 0.16 -15.75
CA PRO A 73 12.47 -0.27 -17.02
C PRO A 73 11.48 -0.33 -18.18
N THR A 74 10.17 -0.51 -17.91
CA THR A 74 9.13 -0.59 -18.93
C THR A 74 8.36 0.71 -19.12
N GLY A 75 8.74 1.78 -18.40
CA GLY A 75 8.14 3.11 -18.46
C GLY A 75 7.01 3.35 -17.46
N GLU A 76 6.64 2.34 -16.68
CA GLU A 76 5.77 2.45 -15.51
C GLU A 76 6.35 3.39 -14.45
N LEU A 77 5.50 3.98 -13.62
CA LEU A 77 5.97 4.76 -12.48
C LEU A 77 6.52 3.82 -11.42
N ALA A 78 7.81 3.94 -11.08
CA ALA A 78 8.45 3.14 -10.04
C ALA A 78 8.56 3.91 -8.72
N GLN A 79 8.91 5.20 -8.79
CA GLN A 79 9.00 6.06 -7.61
C GLN A 79 8.59 7.49 -7.92
N GLN A 80 8.02 8.14 -6.92
CA GLN A 80 7.81 9.58 -6.91
C GLN A 80 8.22 10.11 -5.55
N TYR A 81 8.88 11.25 -5.47
CA TYR A 81 9.06 11.92 -4.19
C TYR A 81 8.89 13.43 -4.30
N ARG A 82 8.20 13.98 -3.30
CA ARG A 82 7.93 15.40 -3.11
C ARG A 82 8.72 15.93 -1.92
N PHE A 83 9.09 17.21 -1.96
CA PHE A 83 9.83 17.86 -0.89
C PHE A 83 9.69 19.38 -0.96
N ASP A 84 9.91 20.04 0.18
CA ASP A 84 10.06 21.49 0.23
C ASP A 84 11.40 21.95 -0.32
N ARG A 85 12.43 21.20 0.04
CA ARG A 85 13.82 21.55 -0.20
C ARG A 85 14.63 20.28 -0.33
N LEU A 86 15.52 20.29 -1.33
CA LEU A 86 16.46 19.23 -1.61
C LEU A 86 17.86 19.81 -1.72
N ASP A 87 18.77 19.30 -0.89
CA ASP A 87 20.21 19.59 -0.92
C ASP A 87 20.93 18.34 -1.47
N PRO A 88 21.42 18.38 -2.71
CA PRO A 88 22.16 17.28 -3.30
C PRO A 88 23.60 17.26 -2.75
N ASP A 89 24.14 16.06 -2.58
CA ASP A 89 25.50 15.83 -2.09
C ASP A 89 25.80 16.57 -0.78
N PRO A 90 24.96 16.38 0.27
CA PRO A 90 25.09 17.14 1.51
C PRO A 90 26.48 16.90 2.12
N PRO A 91 27.13 17.92 2.72
CA PRO A 91 28.48 17.80 3.26
C PRO A 91 28.68 16.66 4.27
N SER A 92 27.60 16.19 4.90
CA SER A 92 27.60 15.09 5.86
C SER A 92 27.71 13.69 5.24
N HIS A 93 27.33 13.50 3.96
CA HIS A 93 27.27 12.18 3.32
C HIS A 93 28.01 12.10 1.96
N GLY A 94 28.15 13.22 1.24
CA GLY A 94 28.87 13.27 -0.03
C GLY A 94 28.03 12.82 -1.24
N ALA A 95 28.72 12.43 -2.31
CA ALA A 95 28.13 12.21 -3.64
C ALA A 95 27.01 11.14 -3.65
N GLY A 96 25.92 11.43 -4.35
CA GLY A 96 24.77 10.54 -4.53
C GLY A 96 23.79 10.54 -3.34
N TRP A 97 24.07 11.30 -2.28
CA TRP A 97 23.13 11.48 -1.19
C TRP A 97 22.28 12.73 -1.38
N LEU A 98 21.06 12.68 -0.86
CA LEU A 98 20.09 13.76 -0.87
C LEU A 98 19.70 14.05 0.57
N HIS A 99 19.65 15.33 0.93
CA HIS A 99 18.99 15.79 2.15
C HIS A 99 17.69 16.48 1.79
N MET A 100 16.57 15.98 2.33
CA MET A 100 15.23 16.49 2.06
C MET A 100 14.57 17.03 3.32
N THR A 101 13.80 18.12 3.16
CA THR A 101 12.91 18.70 4.18
C THR A 101 11.46 18.43 3.80
N ARG A 102 10.68 17.96 4.78
CA ARG A 102 9.29 17.48 4.61
C ARG A 102 9.13 16.56 3.39
N PRO A 103 9.93 15.49 3.27
CA PRO A 103 9.80 14.56 2.17
C PRO A 103 8.50 13.76 2.26
N GLU A 104 7.95 13.46 1.10
CA GLU A 104 6.95 12.42 0.87
C GLU A 104 7.46 11.55 -0.28
N LEU A 105 7.79 10.30 0.01
CA LEU A 105 8.27 9.32 -0.96
C LEU A 105 7.18 8.28 -1.20
N GLU A 106 6.85 8.04 -2.46
CA GLU A 106 5.96 6.99 -2.94
C GLU A 106 6.79 5.96 -3.71
N VAL A 107 6.66 4.70 -3.33
CA VAL A 107 7.29 3.56 -4.01
C VAL A 107 6.18 2.67 -4.55
N TYR A 108 6.16 2.48 -5.86
CA TYR A 108 5.18 1.69 -6.58
C TYR A 108 5.76 0.28 -6.78
N LEU A 109 5.13 -0.72 -6.18
CA LEU A 109 5.57 -2.10 -6.25
C LEU A 109 4.95 -2.78 -7.47
N GLU A 110 5.57 -3.86 -7.98
CA GLU A 110 5.14 -4.55 -9.21
C GLU A 110 3.69 -5.07 -9.13
N THR A 111 3.17 -5.26 -7.92
CA THR A 111 1.88 -5.89 -7.62
C THR A 111 0.73 -4.90 -7.46
N GLY A 112 0.94 -3.63 -7.83
CA GLY A 112 -0.09 -2.59 -7.70
C GLY A 112 -0.23 -2.03 -6.29
N ARG A 113 0.65 -2.42 -5.36
CA ARG A 113 0.75 -1.81 -4.03
C ARG A 113 1.60 -0.55 -4.08
N VAL A 114 1.29 0.39 -3.19
CA VAL A 114 2.08 1.60 -3.01
C VAL A 114 2.49 1.74 -1.55
N VAL A 115 3.77 1.98 -1.32
CA VAL A 115 4.30 2.36 0.00
C VAL A 115 4.57 3.85 -0.02
N THR A 116 4.02 4.58 0.95
CA THR A 116 4.38 5.99 1.15
C THR A 116 5.15 6.18 2.45
N LEU A 117 6.18 7.02 2.40
CA LEU A 117 7.03 7.37 3.53
C LEU A 117 7.07 8.88 3.66
N ARG A 118 6.67 9.40 4.81
CA ARG A 118 6.73 10.83 5.12
C ARG A 118 7.42 11.09 6.44
N GLY A 119 8.01 12.27 6.58
CA GLY A 119 8.62 12.73 7.83
C GLY A 119 9.00 14.21 7.77
N ALA A 120 9.62 14.72 8.84
CA ALA A 120 10.11 16.10 8.87
C ALA A 120 11.39 16.29 8.05
N SER A 121 12.27 15.28 8.04
CA SER A 121 13.51 15.29 7.25
C SER A 121 13.93 13.89 6.84
N ALA A 122 14.60 13.77 5.70
CA ALA A 122 15.22 12.51 5.30
C ALA A 122 16.61 12.72 4.70
N PHE A 123 17.47 11.73 4.93
CA PHE A 123 18.66 11.47 4.12
C PHE A 123 18.38 10.26 3.24
N GLY A 124 18.53 10.41 1.93
CA GLY A 124 18.34 9.33 0.97
C GLY A 124 19.58 9.14 0.10
N TYR A 125 20.00 7.90 -0.11
CA TYR A 125 21.00 7.56 -1.10
C TYR A 125 20.30 7.30 -2.44
N ALA A 126 20.63 8.10 -3.45
CA ALA A 126 19.98 8.09 -4.75
C ALA A 126 21.00 8.29 -5.90
N PRO A 127 21.95 7.35 -6.09
CA PRO A 127 23.03 7.49 -7.06
C PRO A 127 22.52 7.60 -8.51
N ASN A 128 21.35 7.01 -8.78
CA ASN A 128 20.69 7.03 -10.09
C ASN A 128 19.37 7.82 -10.05
N GLN A 129 19.27 8.82 -9.17
CA GLN A 129 18.08 9.65 -8.93
C GLN A 129 16.90 8.94 -8.25
N ALA A 130 16.78 7.62 -8.40
CA ALA A 130 15.91 6.77 -7.60
C ALA A 130 16.45 6.64 -6.18
N VAL A 131 15.60 6.80 -5.17
CA VAL A 131 16.03 6.64 -3.78
C VAL A 131 16.11 5.14 -3.48
N GLU A 132 17.32 4.64 -3.25
CA GLU A 132 17.59 3.22 -3.03
C GLU A 132 17.54 2.86 -1.54
N SER A 133 18.01 3.76 -0.67
CA SER A 133 17.97 3.59 0.78
C SER A 133 17.97 4.93 1.50
N GLY A 134 17.65 4.95 2.78
CA GLY A 134 17.69 6.18 3.54
C GLY A 134 17.19 6.09 4.97
N THR A 135 17.13 7.25 5.61
CA THR A 135 16.58 7.44 6.95
C THR A 135 15.64 8.63 6.96
N LEU A 136 14.44 8.44 7.51
CA LEU A 136 13.47 9.49 7.78
C LEU A 136 13.45 9.77 9.28
N THR A 137 13.28 11.04 9.65
CA THR A 137 13.24 11.50 11.04
C THR A 137 12.15 12.54 11.24
N GLY A 138 11.58 12.55 12.45
CA GLY A 138 10.56 13.50 12.90
C GLY A 138 9.18 13.14 12.36
N ASP A 139 8.30 12.67 13.26
CA ASP A 139 6.91 12.29 12.98
C ASP A 139 6.78 11.43 11.72
N VAL A 140 7.61 10.39 11.63
CA VAL A 140 7.64 9.51 10.48
C VAL A 140 6.36 8.70 10.43
N GLU A 141 5.75 8.69 9.25
CA GLU A 141 4.62 7.83 8.96
C GLU A 141 4.88 7.05 7.67
N ILE A 142 4.67 5.76 7.76
CA ILE A 142 4.80 4.81 6.66
C ILE A 142 3.41 4.25 6.42
N ARG A 143 2.93 4.30 5.18
CA ARG A 143 1.62 3.78 4.81
C ARG A 143 1.78 2.74 3.71
N LEU A 144 1.02 1.66 3.80
CA LEU A 144 0.85 0.70 2.73
C LEU A 144 -0.55 0.85 2.17
N TYR A 145 -0.64 0.90 0.85
CA TYR A 145 -1.87 0.95 0.09
C TYR A 145 -1.94 -0.28 -0.82
N GLU A 146 -3.12 -0.87 -0.89
CA GLU A 146 -3.42 -2.07 -1.67
C GLU A 146 -4.61 -1.79 -2.57
N GLU A 147 -4.56 -2.26 -3.83
CA GLU A 147 -5.70 -2.12 -4.74
C GLU A 147 -6.93 -2.83 -4.18
N THR A 148 -8.03 -2.09 -4.06
CA THR A 148 -9.33 -2.67 -3.71
C THR A 148 -10.19 -2.78 -4.97
N ALA A 149 -10.57 -4.01 -5.33
CA ALA A 149 -11.58 -4.29 -6.36
C ALA A 149 -11.29 -3.73 -7.77
N GLY A 150 -10.03 -3.74 -8.21
CA GLY A 150 -9.64 -3.38 -9.59
C GLY A 150 -9.80 -1.89 -9.93
N ALA A 151 -9.98 -1.03 -8.92
CA ALA A 151 -9.84 0.41 -9.07
C ALA A 151 -8.36 0.79 -9.04
N ARG A 152 -8.00 1.81 -9.83
CA ARG A 152 -6.64 2.37 -9.83
C ARG A 152 -6.37 3.00 -8.46
N LEU A 153 -5.33 2.53 -7.80
CA LEU A 153 -4.86 3.04 -6.51
C LEU A 153 -4.41 4.51 -6.63
N ASP A 154 -4.90 5.34 -5.72
CA ASP A 154 -4.54 6.75 -5.57
C ASP A 154 -4.26 7.05 -4.08
N PRO A 155 -2.98 7.11 -3.66
CA PRO A 155 -2.59 7.33 -2.27
C PRO A 155 -3.08 8.66 -1.65
N ASP A 156 -3.48 9.63 -2.47
CA ASP A 156 -3.99 10.92 -2.02
C ASP A 156 -5.45 10.84 -1.52
N VAL A 157 -6.19 9.82 -1.91
CA VAL A 157 -7.62 9.65 -1.59
C VAL A 157 -7.97 8.31 -0.96
N ASP A 158 -7.20 7.26 -1.23
CA ASP A 158 -7.48 5.92 -0.74
C ASP A 158 -7.09 5.77 0.74
N GLU A 159 -7.73 4.81 1.42
CA GLU A 159 -7.36 4.47 2.80
C GLU A 159 -6.22 3.44 2.81
N PRO A 160 -5.18 3.64 3.64
CA PRO A 160 -4.09 2.68 3.74
C PRO A 160 -4.52 1.38 4.44
N SER A 161 -4.04 0.23 3.96
CA SER A 161 -4.21 -1.08 4.60
C SER A 161 -3.37 -1.21 5.88
N LEU A 162 -2.28 -0.45 5.97
CA LEU A 162 -1.37 -0.40 7.11
C LEU A 162 -0.82 1.01 7.30
N VAL A 163 -0.77 1.48 8.54
CA VAL A 163 -0.07 2.72 8.92
C VAL A 163 0.90 2.42 10.05
N VAL A 164 2.16 2.81 9.90
CA VAL A 164 3.19 2.74 10.94
C VAL A 164 3.65 4.16 11.27
N ARG A 165 3.64 4.52 12.55
CA ARG A 165 4.11 5.80 13.08
C ARG A 165 5.29 5.60 14.01
N THR A 166 6.34 6.37 13.80
CA THR A 166 7.60 6.27 14.55
C THR A 166 8.35 7.62 14.54
N PRO A 167 9.22 7.91 15.52
CA PRO A 167 10.08 9.08 15.45
C PRO A 167 11.13 9.01 14.33
N GLU A 168 11.54 7.80 13.96
CA GLU A 168 12.61 7.53 12.99
C GLU A 168 12.41 6.17 12.33
N ALA A 169 12.73 6.08 11.04
CA ALA A 169 12.75 4.84 10.28
C ALA A 169 13.90 4.86 9.27
N SER A 170 14.52 3.71 9.04
CA SER A 170 15.43 3.46 7.93
C SER A 170 14.81 2.49 6.93
N PHE A 171 15.09 2.66 5.66
CA PHE A 171 14.62 1.77 4.60
C PHE A 171 15.73 1.43 3.61
N ASP A 172 15.59 0.28 2.98
CA ASP A 172 16.41 -0.19 1.87
C ASP A 172 15.48 -0.86 0.84
N ASN A 173 15.31 -0.20 -0.30
CA ASN A 173 14.42 -0.65 -1.36
C ASN A 173 14.99 -1.83 -2.15
N ILE A 174 16.31 -2.02 -2.16
CA ILE A 174 16.95 -3.16 -2.82
C ILE A 174 16.70 -4.43 -2.02
N LEU A 175 16.69 -4.32 -0.68
CA LEU A 175 16.40 -5.44 0.22
C LEU A 175 14.92 -5.57 0.60
N GLY A 176 14.08 -4.61 0.19
CA GLY A 176 12.69 -4.52 0.66
C GLY A 176 12.57 -4.36 2.18
N GLU A 177 13.57 -3.75 2.83
CA GLU A 177 13.65 -3.67 4.30
C GLU A 177 13.15 -2.32 4.81
N VAL A 178 12.33 -2.36 5.87
CA VAL A 178 12.02 -1.20 6.72
C VAL A 178 12.35 -1.54 8.16
N ARG A 179 13.12 -0.67 8.81
CA ARG A 179 13.58 -0.84 10.20
C ARG A 179 13.28 0.40 11.02
N CYS A 180 12.75 0.20 12.22
CA CYS A 180 12.48 1.27 13.19
C CYS A 180 13.03 0.85 14.55
N ASP A 181 14.12 1.45 15.00
CA ASP A 181 14.78 1.10 16.27
C ASP A 181 14.06 1.63 17.51
N GLY A 182 13.24 2.67 17.30
CA GLY A 182 12.49 3.36 18.33
C GLY A 182 11.17 2.69 18.69
N ALA A 183 10.31 3.50 19.31
CA ALA A 183 8.91 3.15 19.51
C ALA A 183 8.15 3.24 18.20
N ILE A 184 7.22 2.32 18.01
CA ILE A 184 6.33 2.28 16.85
C ILE A 184 4.89 2.15 17.34
N ALA A 185 3.97 2.76 16.59
CA ALA A 185 2.55 2.46 16.63
C ALA A 185 2.12 2.04 15.23
N MET A 186 1.47 0.89 15.12
CA MET A 186 1.03 0.30 13.86
C MET A 186 -0.47 0.07 13.91
N GLU A 187 -1.18 0.50 12.87
CA GLU A 187 -2.64 0.43 12.75
C GLU A 187 -3.00 -0.23 11.42
N SER A 188 -3.96 -1.15 11.46
CA SER A 188 -4.59 -1.76 10.29
C SER A 188 -6.08 -2.00 10.56
N PRO A 189 -6.88 -2.33 9.54
CA PRO A 189 -8.28 -2.72 9.73
C PRO A 189 -8.48 -3.91 10.69
N HIS A 190 -7.43 -4.72 10.90
CA HIS A 190 -7.47 -5.90 11.76
C HIS A 190 -7.01 -5.63 13.20
N GLY A 191 -6.41 -4.48 13.48
CA GLY A 191 -5.98 -4.14 14.83
C GLY A 191 -4.90 -3.07 14.92
N GLU A 192 -4.47 -2.87 16.16
CA GLU A 192 -3.45 -1.91 16.58
C GLU A 192 -2.33 -2.65 17.31
N PHE A 193 -1.08 -2.31 17.00
CA PHE A 193 0.12 -2.88 17.60
C PHE A 193 1.03 -1.75 18.04
N VAL A 194 1.41 -1.72 19.31
CA VAL A 194 2.36 -0.75 19.85
C VAL A 194 3.54 -1.50 20.44
N GLY A 195 4.74 -1.04 20.12
CA GLY A 195 5.95 -1.72 20.53
C GLY A 195 7.20 -0.97 20.12
N ARG A 196 8.30 -1.71 19.97
CA ARG A 196 9.62 -1.16 19.64
C ARG A 196 10.42 -2.12 18.78
N GLN A 197 11.41 -1.57 18.08
CA GLN A 197 12.37 -2.34 17.27
C GLN A 197 11.65 -3.18 16.22
N LEU A 198 10.96 -2.50 15.31
CA LEU A 198 10.31 -3.11 14.16
C LEU A 198 11.35 -3.42 13.09
N LYS A 199 11.27 -4.63 12.54
CA LYS A 199 11.89 -5.01 11.28
C LYS A 199 10.82 -5.63 10.37
N LEU A 200 10.67 -5.05 9.19
CA LEU A 200 9.81 -5.52 8.12
C LEU A 200 10.68 -5.87 6.91
N LEU A 201 10.44 -7.03 6.30
CA LEU A 201 10.98 -7.41 5.01
C LEU A 201 9.82 -7.69 4.05
N LEU A 202 9.87 -7.01 2.92
CA LEU A 202 8.92 -7.11 1.81
C LEU A 202 9.62 -7.78 0.65
N ASN A 203 9.00 -8.80 0.08
CA ASN A 203 9.38 -9.33 -1.22
C ASN A 203 8.48 -8.68 -2.26
N ASP A 204 9.09 -7.87 -3.11
CA ASP A 204 8.41 -7.15 -4.19
C ASP A 204 7.99 -8.11 -5.33
N GLN A 205 8.77 -9.16 -5.60
CA GLN A 205 8.50 -10.16 -6.63
C GLN A 205 7.39 -11.15 -6.26
N GLU A 206 7.41 -11.64 -5.02
CA GLU A 206 6.45 -12.64 -4.53
C GLU A 206 5.21 -12.01 -3.89
N ASP A 207 5.21 -10.68 -3.73
CA ASP A 207 4.12 -9.93 -3.11
C ASP A 207 3.88 -10.21 -1.62
N VAL A 208 4.82 -10.87 -0.93
CA VAL A 208 4.66 -11.33 0.46
C VAL A 208 5.49 -10.51 1.45
N ILE A 209 4.91 -10.25 2.63
CA ILE A 209 5.70 -9.87 3.82
C ILE A 209 6.46 -11.11 4.29
N GLU A 210 7.75 -11.20 3.96
CA GLU A 210 8.58 -12.34 4.37
C GLU A 210 8.84 -12.35 5.87
N LEU A 211 8.99 -11.16 6.46
CA LEU A 211 9.28 -11.02 7.87
C LEU A 211 8.60 -9.78 8.44
N LEU A 212 7.84 -9.98 9.50
CA LEU A 212 7.44 -8.92 10.41
C LEU A 212 7.90 -9.32 11.82
N ARG A 213 8.80 -8.51 12.40
CA ARG A 213 9.35 -8.76 13.71
C ARG A 213 9.31 -7.50 14.56
N LEU A 214 8.78 -7.62 15.77
CA LEU A 214 8.94 -6.65 16.85
C LEU A 214 9.70 -7.32 17.99
N GLU A 215 10.69 -6.63 18.56
CA GLU A 215 11.40 -7.19 19.71
C GLU A 215 10.67 -6.96 21.03
N GLN A 216 9.93 -5.86 21.13
CA GLN A 216 9.19 -5.50 22.33
C GLN A 216 7.79 -5.08 21.92
N ILE A 217 6.80 -5.66 22.58
CA ILE A 217 5.38 -5.39 22.35
C ILE A 217 4.84 -4.83 23.65
N ASP A 218 4.32 -3.61 23.58
CA ASP A 218 3.65 -2.97 24.72
C ASP A 218 2.21 -3.46 24.79
N PHE A 219 1.48 -3.42 23.67
CA PHE A 219 0.18 -4.06 23.55
C PHE A 219 -0.20 -4.40 22.10
N ILE A 220 -1.17 -5.32 21.99
CA ILE A 220 -1.86 -5.65 20.75
C ILE A 220 -3.35 -5.55 21.02
N ARG A 221 -4.08 -4.86 20.14
CA ARG A 221 -5.53 -4.82 20.15
C ARG A 221 -6.02 -5.33 18.80
N LEU A 222 -6.74 -6.45 18.81
CA LEU A 222 -7.36 -7.00 17.60
C LEU A 222 -8.77 -6.44 17.45
N ALA A 223 -9.14 -6.10 16.21
CA ALA A 223 -10.51 -5.77 15.88
C ALA A 223 -11.38 -7.03 16.05
N ALA A 224 -12.56 -6.88 16.66
CA ALA A 224 -13.52 -7.96 16.71
C ALA A 224 -14.02 -8.26 15.30
N ALA A 225 -13.97 -9.52 14.87
CA ALA A 225 -14.64 -9.92 13.63
C ALA A 225 -16.12 -9.53 13.73
N PRO A 226 -16.73 -8.99 12.66
CA PRO A 226 -18.16 -8.75 12.67
C PRO A 226 -18.85 -10.09 12.94
N VAL A 227 -19.58 -10.15 14.06
CA VAL A 227 -20.44 -11.29 14.37
C VAL A 227 -21.53 -11.25 13.32
N SER A 228 -21.43 -12.10 12.29
CA SER A 228 -22.53 -12.32 11.37
C SER A 228 -23.73 -12.75 12.21
N GLU A 229 -24.73 -11.88 12.36
CA GLU A 229 -25.99 -12.26 12.98
C GLU A 229 -26.52 -13.49 12.23
N PRO A 230 -26.89 -14.57 12.94
CA PRO A 230 -27.48 -15.73 12.28
C PRO A 230 -28.73 -15.27 11.55
N GLU A 231 -28.73 -15.43 10.22
CA GLU A 231 -29.87 -15.20 9.34
C GLU A 231 -31.10 -15.86 10.00
N PRO A 232 -32.17 -15.10 10.33
CA PRO A 232 -33.34 -15.69 10.92
C PRO A 232 -33.86 -16.73 9.95
N ALA A 233 -33.91 -17.98 10.43
CA ALA A 233 -34.41 -19.12 9.69
C ALA A 233 -35.71 -18.70 8.98
N ARG A 234 -35.64 -18.59 7.65
CA ARG A 234 -36.82 -18.36 6.82
C ARG A 234 -37.83 -19.42 7.20
N ASP A 235 -38.95 -18.96 7.75
CA ASP A 235 -40.12 -19.75 8.09
C ASP A 235 -40.37 -20.77 6.98
N ALA A 236 -40.32 -22.04 7.34
CA ALA A 236 -40.74 -23.11 6.46
C ALA A 236 -42.24 -22.95 6.21
N THR A 237 -42.59 -22.42 5.04
CA THR A 237 -43.95 -22.47 4.52
C THR A 237 -44.46 -23.91 4.56
N PRO A 238 -45.63 -24.21 5.17
CA PRO A 238 -46.18 -25.56 5.15
C PRO A 238 -46.56 -25.93 3.72
N ALA A 239 -45.96 -27.01 3.20
CA ALA A 239 -46.36 -27.62 1.95
C ALA A 239 -47.82 -28.11 2.06
N VAL A 240 -48.72 -27.49 1.29
CA VAL A 240 -50.08 -27.97 1.07
C VAL A 240 -50.00 -29.25 0.22
N ASN A 241 -50.09 -30.41 0.88
CA ASN A 241 -50.29 -31.69 0.21
C ASN A 241 -51.75 -31.79 -0.25
N ALA A 242 -51.99 -31.50 -1.53
CA ALA A 242 -53.17 -31.98 -2.23
C ALA A 242 -52.82 -33.33 -2.89
N THR A 243 -53.23 -34.43 -2.28
CA THR A 243 -53.30 -35.75 -2.93
C THR A 243 -54.68 -36.36 -2.69
N SER A 244 -55.31 -36.68 -3.81
CA SER A 244 -56.62 -37.29 -3.99
C SER A 244 -56.84 -38.56 -3.18
N ALA A 245 -58.05 -38.70 -2.63
CA ALA A 245 -58.68 -40.00 -2.42
C ALA A 245 -60.14 -39.96 -2.90
N ARG A 246 -60.43 -40.83 -3.87
CA ARG A 246 -61.76 -41.11 -4.42
C ARG A 246 -62.67 -41.77 -3.36
N GLY A 247 -63.95 -41.43 -3.46
CA GLY A 247 -65.04 -42.41 -3.45
C GLY A 247 -65.74 -42.63 -2.12
N SER A 248 -66.99 -42.20 -2.01
CA SER A 248 -68.17 -43.09 -1.90
C SER A 248 -69.46 -42.29 -1.67
N SER A 249 -70.43 -42.50 -2.56
CA SER A 249 -71.87 -42.19 -2.36
C SER A 249 -72.42 -42.95 -1.14
N PRO A 250 -73.50 -42.46 -0.48
CA PRO A 250 -74.83 -43.04 -0.72
C PRO A 250 -75.99 -42.00 -0.57
N PRO A 251 -77.29 -42.35 -0.47
CA PRO A 251 -78.33 -42.02 -1.46
C PRO A 251 -79.41 -41.05 -0.89
N PRO A 252 -80.53 -40.75 -1.60
CA PRO A 252 -81.26 -39.50 -1.45
C PRO A 252 -82.30 -39.54 -0.32
N ARG A 253 -82.76 -38.35 0.09
CA ARG A 253 -84.01 -38.20 0.86
C ARG A 253 -84.86 -37.06 0.30
N ALA A 254 -86.09 -37.48 -0.06
CA ALA A 254 -87.38 -36.78 -0.15
C ALA A 254 -87.48 -35.53 -1.03
#